data_AF-A0A7T5R233-F1
#
_entry.id   AF-A0A7T5R233-F1
#
_cell.length_a   1.000
_cell.length_b   1.000
_cell.length_c   1.000
_cell.angle_alpha   90.00
_cell.angle_beta   90.00
_cell.angle_gamma   90.00
#
_symmetry.space_group_name_H-M   'P 1'
#
loop_
_entity.id
_entity.type
_entity.pdbx_description
1 polymer ?
#
loop_
_entity_poly.entity_id
_entity_poly.type
_entity_poly.pdbx_seq_one_letter_code
_entity_poly.pdbx_strand_id
1 'polypeptide(L)'
;MPQPETTATEGCKDTVYRKDQVASIINSVIGKVQSVPRVPASDLESELVALKFMIDELHAQLGQVSAGEISGQYIPSATDELDAIVEATEKATEGIMEACESIQSLVKAPGPDLSGKVEEQITRVYEACTFQDITGQRITKIVKTLKKIDERVTGLVSMIEGRVNAVPDQEHASAPATLLNGPALPQNAISQDDIDKLLAEFDQN
;
A
#
# COMPACT_ATOMS: atom_id res chain seq x y z
N MET A 1 10.02 -11.88 99.13
CA MET A 1 10.58 -10.51 99.20
C MET A 1 12.08 -10.62 99.30
N PRO A 2 12.92 -9.77 98.65
CA PRO A 2 12.70 -8.45 97.99
C PRO A 2 12.82 -8.53 96.44
N GLN A 3 12.07 -7.80 95.60
CA GLN A 3 12.13 -6.36 95.14
C GLN A 3 13.23 -6.10 94.05
N PRO A 4 13.03 -5.14 93.11
CA PRO A 4 12.94 -5.37 91.65
C PRO A 4 13.82 -4.42 90.77
N GLU A 5 13.47 -4.29 89.48
CA GLU A 5 13.88 -3.28 88.48
C GLU A 5 15.29 -3.50 87.85
N THR A 6 15.56 -3.27 86.56
CA THR A 6 15.15 -2.17 85.68
C THR A 6 15.24 -2.59 84.20
N THR A 7 14.29 -2.13 83.40
CA THR A 7 14.24 -2.20 81.93
C THR A 7 15.34 -1.36 81.26
N ALA A 8 16.00 -1.87 80.23
CA ALA A 8 16.57 -1.02 79.17
C ALA A 8 16.75 -1.79 77.86
N THR A 9 15.97 -1.37 76.87
CA THR A 9 16.10 -1.64 75.44
C THR A 9 17.35 -0.98 74.87
N GLU A 10 18.19 -1.74 74.17
CA GLU A 10 19.19 -1.22 73.21
C GLU A 10 19.01 -2.06 71.92
N GLY A 11 18.76 -1.53 70.74
CA GLY A 11 19.10 -0.22 70.20
C GLY A 11 19.81 -0.48 68.87
N CYS A 12 19.18 -0.09 67.77
CA CYS A 12 19.72 -0.19 66.41
C CYS A 12 21.17 0.36 66.38
N LYS A 13 22.11 -0.39 65.80
CA LYS A 13 23.51 0.06 65.68
C LYS A 13 23.61 1.25 64.73
N ASP A 14 23.51 2.46 65.27
CA ASP A 14 23.90 3.69 64.59
C ASP A 14 25.39 3.61 64.27
N THR A 15 25.70 3.36 63.00
CA THR A 15 27.06 3.34 62.50
C THR A 15 27.52 4.78 62.38
N VAL A 16 28.14 5.32 63.44
CA VAL A 16 28.69 6.67 63.46
C VAL A 16 29.91 6.72 62.53
N TYR A 17 29.72 7.18 61.31
CA TYR A 17 30.81 7.41 60.37
C TYR A 17 31.71 8.54 60.89
N ARG A 18 33.03 8.29 60.96
CA ARG A 18 34.01 9.33 61.33
C ARG A 18 34.02 10.43 60.27
N LYS A 19 34.13 11.70 60.69
CA LYS A 19 34.14 12.88 59.81
C LYS A 19 35.14 12.73 58.65
N ASP A 20 36.30 12.14 58.92
CA ASP A 20 37.35 11.92 57.90
C ASP A 20 36.96 10.87 56.85
N GLN A 21 36.19 9.85 57.25
CA GLN A 21 35.68 8.82 56.35
C GLN A 21 34.59 9.39 55.44
N VAL A 22 33.71 10.23 56.00
CA VAL A 22 32.70 10.96 55.23
C VAL A 22 33.36 11.93 54.24
N ALA A 23 34.39 12.67 54.68
CA ALA A 23 35.15 13.58 53.81
C ALA A 23 35.87 12.85 52.67
N SER A 24 36.45 11.68 52.95
CA SER A 24 37.08 10.82 51.94
C SER A 24 36.09 10.33 50.89
N ILE A 25 34.92 9.86 51.32
CA ILE A 25 33.86 9.41 50.40
C ILE A 25 33.34 10.59 49.56
N ILE A 26 33.10 11.75 50.17
CA ILE A 26 32.66 12.95 49.46
C ILE A 26 33.71 13.36 48.42
N ASN A 27 34.99 13.41 48.77
CA ASN A 27 36.05 13.76 47.82
C ASN A 27 36.22 12.72 46.71
N SER A 28 36.03 11.43 47.03
CA SER A 28 36.04 10.34 46.05
C SER A 28 34.86 10.43 45.08
N VAL A 29 33.66 10.75 45.58
CA VAL A 29 32.46 10.95 44.76
C VAL A 29 32.58 12.21 43.92
N ILE A 30 33.05 13.32 44.48
CA ILE A 30 33.31 14.57 43.74
C ILE A 30 34.34 14.34 42.63
N GLY A 31 35.44 13.64 42.94
CA GLY A 31 36.45 13.29 41.93
C GLY A 31 35.89 12.41 40.82
N LYS A 32 35.04 11.42 41.15
CA LYS A 32 34.38 10.57 40.16
C LYS A 32 33.38 11.35 39.30
N VAL A 33 32.55 12.22 39.90
CA VAL A 33 31.56 13.04 39.17
C VAL A 33 32.24 14.07 38.26
N GLN A 34 33.36 14.65 38.69
CA GLN A 34 34.16 15.56 37.87
C GLN A 34 34.93 14.84 36.76
N SER A 35 35.23 13.55 36.92
CA SER A 35 35.90 12.72 35.91
C SER A 35 34.98 12.13 34.85
N VAL A 36 33.65 12.24 35.01
CA VAL A 36 32.70 11.85 33.94
C VAL A 36 32.87 12.84 32.80
N PRO A 37 33.28 12.39 31.59
CA PRO A 37 33.40 13.29 30.44
C PRO A 37 32.03 13.91 30.17
N ARG A 38 31.90 15.23 30.36
CA ARG A 38 30.74 15.96 29.84
C ARG A 38 30.93 16.08 28.35
N VAL A 39 30.10 15.38 27.57
CA VAL A 39 29.93 15.72 26.16
C VAL A 39 29.52 17.19 26.12
N PRO A 40 30.31 18.07 25.48
CA PRO A 40 29.94 19.48 25.41
C PRO A 40 28.66 19.59 24.60
N ALA A 41 27.75 20.48 25.02
CA ALA A 41 26.45 20.65 24.38
C ALA A 41 26.57 20.91 22.86
N SER A 42 27.67 21.55 22.44
CA SER A 42 28.01 21.79 21.03
C SER A 42 28.17 20.51 20.20
N ASP A 43 28.72 19.45 20.78
CA ASP A 43 28.96 18.19 20.06
C ASP A 43 27.62 17.46 19.84
N LEU A 44 26.75 17.47 20.86
CA LEU A 44 25.41 16.91 20.78
C LEU A 44 24.52 17.70 19.80
N GLU A 45 24.62 19.04 19.80
CA GLU A 45 23.95 19.90 18.81
C GLU A 45 24.43 19.58 17.40
N SER A 46 25.74 19.38 17.20
CA SER A 46 26.29 19.03 15.89
C SER A 46 25.84 17.66 15.39
N GLU A 47 25.73 16.66 16.27
CA GLU A 47 25.21 15.33 15.94
C GLU A 47 23.71 15.39 15.59
N LEU A 48 22.91 16.16 16.33
CA LEU A 48 21.48 16.34 16.04
C LEU A 48 21.26 17.04 14.70
N VAL A 49 22.07 18.05 14.39
CA VAL A 49 22.03 18.72 13.08
C VAL A 49 22.42 17.75 11.97
N ALA A 50 23.48 16.95 12.14
CA ALA A 50 23.89 15.95 11.17
C ALA A 50 22.81 14.87 10.95
N LEU A 51 22.15 14.41 12.01
CA LEU A 51 21.04 13.46 11.93
C LEU A 51 19.85 14.06 11.17
N LYS A 52 19.50 15.32 11.45
CA LYS A 52 18.44 16.03 10.73
C LYS A 52 18.74 16.11 9.23
N PHE A 53 19.97 16.45 8.85
CA PHE A 53 20.37 16.46 7.43
C PHE A 53 20.22 15.09 6.77
N MET A 54 20.59 14.01 7.46
CA MET A 54 20.41 12.65 6.93
C MET A 54 18.92 12.28 6.76
N ILE A 55 18.06 12.68 7.69
CA ILE A 55 16.60 12.45 7.59
C ILE A 55 16.01 13.23 6.43
N ASP A 56 16.38 14.52 6.28
CA ASP A 56 15.88 15.37 5.21
C ASP A 56 16.32 14.85 3.82
N GLU A 57 17.56 14.37 3.69
CA GLU A 57 18.07 13.72 2.46
C GLU A 57 17.33 12.41 2.16
N LEU A 58 17.09 11.58 3.17
CA LEU A 58 16.34 10.34 3.02
C LEU A 58 14.88 10.60 2.61
N HIS A 59 14.24 11.62 3.18
CA HIS A 59 12.90 12.06 2.76
C HIS A 59 12.87 12.51 1.29
N ALA A 60 13.88 13.28 0.85
CA ALA A 60 13.99 13.69 -0.54
C ALA A 60 14.15 12.49 -1.50
N GLN A 61 14.95 11.49 -1.14
CA GLN A 61 15.13 10.28 -1.94
C GLN A 61 13.86 9.43 -2.02
N LEU A 62 13.14 9.25 -0.90
CA LEU A 62 11.83 8.57 -0.89
C LEU A 62 10.78 9.31 -1.73
N GLY A 63 10.82 10.64 -1.72
CA GLY A 63 10.04 11.51 -2.61
C GLY A 63 10.25 11.20 -4.08
N GLN A 64 11.52 11.09 -4.49
CA GLN A 64 11.87 10.78 -5.88
C GLN A 64 11.43 9.38 -6.31
N VAL A 65 11.60 8.36 -5.46
CA VAL A 65 11.15 6.99 -5.76
C VAL A 65 9.64 6.95 -5.94
N SER A 66 8.89 7.57 -5.01
CA SER A 66 7.43 7.61 -5.05
C SER A 66 6.91 8.34 -6.30
N ALA A 67 7.54 9.45 -6.69
CA ALA A 67 7.22 10.15 -7.94
C ALA A 67 7.53 9.30 -9.17
N GLY A 68 8.65 8.57 -9.15
CA GLY A 68 9.02 7.63 -10.22
C GLY A 68 8.03 6.48 -10.40
N GLU A 69 7.52 5.89 -9.31
CA GLU A 69 6.50 4.83 -9.37
C GLU A 69 5.16 5.34 -9.93
N ILE A 70 4.74 6.54 -9.51
CA ILE A 70 3.51 7.17 -10.01
C ILE A 70 3.61 7.44 -11.51
N SER A 71 4.68 8.12 -11.95
CA SER A 71 4.86 8.50 -13.36
C SER A 71 5.21 7.31 -14.26
N GLY A 72 5.96 6.32 -13.74
CA GLY A 72 6.47 5.20 -14.53
C GLY A 72 5.56 3.97 -14.58
N GLN A 73 4.69 3.78 -13.59
CA GLN A 73 3.87 2.57 -13.50
C GLN A 73 2.37 2.87 -13.35
N TYR A 74 1.98 3.67 -12.35
CA TYR A 74 0.56 3.83 -12.03
C TYR A 74 -0.20 4.66 -13.06
N ILE A 75 0.36 5.80 -13.50
CA ILE A 75 -0.27 6.63 -14.54
C ILE A 75 -0.37 5.86 -15.87
N PRO A 76 0.73 5.29 -16.43
CA PRO A 76 0.64 4.53 -17.67
C PRO A 76 -0.36 3.37 -17.59
N SER A 77 -0.33 2.59 -16.50
CA SER A 77 -1.30 1.49 -16.35
C SER A 77 -2.74 1.97 -16.28
N ALA A 78 -3.03 3.11 -15.64
CA ALA A 78 -4.39 3.65 -15.61
C ALA A 78 -4.82 4.16 -16.98
N THR A 79 -3.91 4.76 -17.75
CA THR A 79 -4.15 5.20 -19.13
C THR A 79 -4.45 4.01 -20.05
N ASP A 80 -3.65 2.93 -19.98
CA ASP A 80 -3.88 1.72 -20.78
C ASP A 80 -5.27 1.11 -20.50
N GLU A 81 -5.71 1.12 -19.24
CA GLU A 81 -7.05 0.65 -18.89
C GLU A 81 -8.16 1.57 -19.41
N LEU A 82 -7.94 2.89 -19.43
CA LEU A 82 -8.89 3.85 -20.01
C LEU A 82 -9.02 3.67 -21.52
N ASP A 83 -7.90 3.48 -22.23
CA ASP A 83 -7.91 3.24 -23.67
C ASP A 83 -8.67 1.95 -24.01
N ALA A 84 -8.42 0.88 -23.24
CA ALA A 84 -9.14 -0.38 -23.41
C ALA A 84 -10.64 -0.27 -23.09
N ILE A 85 -11.04 0.63 -22.19
CA ILE A 85 -12.46 0.93 -21.95
C ILE A 85 -13.05 1.62 -23.19
N VAL A 86 -12.37 2.64 -23.73
CA VAL A 86 -12.84 3.38 -24.91
C VAL A 86 -13.04 2.41 -26.08
N GLU A 87 -12.05 1.58 -26.39
CA GLU A 87 -12.12 0.59 -27.48
C GLU A 87 -13.29 -0.40 -27.27
N ALA A 88 -13.43 -0.95 -26.05
CA ALA A 88 -14.53 -1.87 -25.75
C ALA A 88 -15.90 -1.20 -25.90
N THR A 89 -16.02 0.05 -25.47
CA THR A 89 -17.27 0.82 -25.58
C THR A 89 -17.61 1.18 -27.03
N GLU A 90 -16.62 1.50 -27.85
CA GLU A 90 -16.79 1.79 -29.27
C GLU A 90 -17.27 0.55 -30.01
N LYS A 91 -16.57 -0.58 -29.85
CA LYS A 91 -16.93 -1.85 -30.48
C LYS A 91 -18.32 -2.35 -30.07
N ALA A 92 -18.69 -2.19 -28.82
CA ALA A 92 -20.02 -2.55 -28.34
C ALA A 92 -21.11 -1.64 -28.93
N THR A 93 -20.84 -0.34 -29.01
CA THR A 93 -21.78 0.62 -29.61
C THR A 93 -22.00 0.32 -31.09
N GLU A 94 -20.93 0.05 -31.83
CA GLU A 94 -21.00 -0.38 -33.24
C GLU A 94 -21.84 -1.66 -33.39
N GLY A 95 -21.56 -2.70 -32.60
CA GLY A 95 -22.32 -3.94 -32.64
C GLY A 95 -23.82 -3.78 -32.30
N ILE A 96 -24.15 -2.92 -31.34
CA ILE A 96 -25.55 -2.60 -30.99
C ILE A 96 -26.23 -1.88 -32.16
N MET A 97 -25.56 -0.89 -32.76
CA MET A 97 -26.10 -0.16 -33.92
C MET A 97 -26.33 -1.06 -35.12
N GLU A 98 -25.36 -1.90 -35.48
CA GLU A 98 -25.49 -2.87 -36.59
C GLU A 98 -26.68 -3.82 -36.41
N ALA A 99 -26.87 -4.33 -35.18
CA ALA A 99 -27.99 -5.21 -34.87
C ALA A 99 -29.33 -4.47 -34.98
N CYS A 100 -29.41 -3.21 -34.52
CA CYS A 100 -30.61 -2.38 -34.65
C CYS A 100 -30.93 -2.05 -36.11
N GLU A 101 -29.93 -1.73 -36.93
CA GLU A 101 -30.09 -1.51 -38.36
C GLU A 101 -30.58 -2.77 -39.08
N SER A 102 -30.02 -3.93 -38.71
CA SER A 102 -30.45 -5.23 -39.23
C SER A 102 -31.91 -5.53 -38.90
N ILE A 103 -32.34 -5.29 -37.65
CA ILE A 103 -33.74 -5.41 -37.24
C ILE A 103 -34.62 -4.49 -38.08
N GLN A 104 -34.22 -3.23 -38.29
CA GLN A 104 -35.00 -2.28 -39.09
C GLN A 104 -35.17 -2.74 -40.55
N SER A 105 -34.12 -3.31 -41.15
CA SER A 105 -34.17 -3.89 -42.50
C SER A 105 -35.12 -5.09 -42.58
N LEU A 106 -35.03 -6.01 -41.61
CA LEU A 106 -35.89 -7.19 -41.51
C LEU A 106 -37.37 -6.81 -41.40
N VAL A 107 -37.69 -5.78 -40.62
CA VAL A 107 -39.06 -5.27 -40.46
C VAL A 107 -39.58 -4.59 -41.74
N LYS A 108 -38.71 -3.91 -42.50
CA LYS A 108 -39.07 -3.25 -43.78
C LYS A 108 -39.38 -4.26 -44.90
N ALA A 109 -38.72 -5.42 -44.90
CA ALA A 109 -38.90 -6.46 -45.91
C ALA A 109 -39.11 -7.84 -45.23
N PRO A 110 -40.30 -8.07 -44.65
CA PRO A 110 -40.56 -9.26 -43.85
C PRO A 110 -40.54 -10.52 -44.72
N GLY A 111 -39.63 -11.43 -44.40
CA GLY A 111 -39.51 -12.75 -45.02
C GLY A 111 -40.18 -13.87 -44.21
N PRO A 112 -40.27 -15.09 -44.77
CA PRO A 112 -40.55 -16.28 -43.96
C PRO A 112 -39.42 -16.41 -42.93
N ASP A 113 -39.77 -16.46 -41.65
CA ASP A 113 -38.85 -16.42 -40.50
C ASP A 113 -38.34 -15.03 -40.05
N LEU A 114 -39.20 -14.00 -40.11
CA LEU A 114 -38.91 -12.70 -39.49
C LEU A 114 -38.62 -12.83 -37.98
N SER A 115 -39.43 -13.62 -37.26
CA SER A 115 -39.35 -13.70 -35.79
C SER A 115 -38.00 -14.25 -35.33
N GLY A 116 -37.53 -15.36 -35.91
CA GLY A 116 -36.25 -15.95 -35.53
C GLY A 116 -35.06 -15.03 -35.82
N LYS A 117 -35.06 -14.36 -36.98
CA LYS A 117 -34.02 -13.40 -37.33
C LYS A 117 -33.99 -12.17 -36.42
N VAL A 118 -35.15 -11.67 -35.99
CA VAL A 118 -35.22 -10.58 -35.03
C VAL A 118 -34.71 -11.03 -33.66
N GLU A 119 -35.06 -12.23 -33.22
CA GLU A 119 -34.58 -12.81 -31.95
C GLU A 119 -33.05 -13.00 -31.94
N GLU A 120 -32.47 -13.42 -33.06
CA GLU A 120 -31.02 -13.50 -33.24
C GLU A 120 -30.34 -12.12 -33.08
N GLN A 121 -30.89 -11.07 -33.71
CA GLN A 121 -30.34 -9.72 -33.56
C GLN A 121 -30.49 -9.17 -32.14
N ILE A 122 -31.61 -9.46 -31.46
CA ILE A 122 -31.80 -9.10 -30.05
C ILE A 122 -30.76 -9.80 -29.17
N THR A 123 -30.46 -11.08 -29.44
CA THR A 123 -29.41 -11.83 -28.75
C THR A 123 -28.06 -11.16 -28.94
N ARG A 124 -27.72 -10.75 -30.17
CA ARG A 124 -26.49 -10.01 -30.48
C ARG A 124 -26.39 -8.67 -29.74
N VAL A 125 -27.50 -7.96 -29.52
CA VAL A 125 -27.53 -6.75 -28.68
C VAL A 125 -27.19 -7.10 -27.23
N TYR A 126 -27.77 -8.17 -26.66
CA TYR A 126 -27.44 -8.59 -25.30
C TYR A 126 -25.97 -9.00 -25.15
N GLU A 127 -25.43 -9.72 -26.13
CA GLU A 127 -24.02 -10.08 -26.16
C GLU A 127 -23.13 -8.84 -26.25
N ALA A 128 -23.45 -7.89 -27.13
CA ALA A 128 -22.70 -6.64 -27.24
C ALA A 128 -22.70 -5.87 -25.92
N CYS A 129 -23.83 -5.81 -25.20
CA CYS A 129 -23.97 -5.17 -23.90
C CYS A 129 -23.08 -5.79 -22.78
N THR A 130 -22.58 -7.01 -22.95
CA THR A 130 -21.66 -7.62 -21.97
C THR A 130 -20.33 -6.88 -21.83
N PHE A 131 -19.99 -5.97 -22.75
CA PHE A 131 -18.84 -5.05 -22.62
C PHE A 131 -18.84 -4.28 -21.29
N GLN A 132 -20.03 -4.06 -20.72
CA GLN A 132 -20.18 -3.33 -19.46
C GLN A 132 -19.49 -4.04 -18.29
N ASP A 133 -19.45 -5.38 -18.29
CA ASP A 133 -18.74 -6.15 -17.25
C ASP A 133 -17.23 -5.91 -17.34
N ILE A 134 -16.68 -6.02 -18.55
CA ILE A 134 -15.26 -5.73 -18.81
C ILE A 134 -14.92 -4.29 -18.42
N THR A 135 -15.72 -3.32 -18.84
CA THR A 135 -15.54 -1.91 -18.47
C THR A 135 -15.60 -1.72 -16.95
N GLY A 136 -16.53 -2.37 -16.25
CA GLY A 136 -16.63 -2.31 -14.78
C GLY A 136 -15.38 -2.84 -14.07
N GLN A 137 -14.82 -3.96 -14.56
CA GLN A 137 -13.57 -4.52 -14.04
C GLN A 137 -12.39 -3.55 -14.26
N ARG A 138 -12.28 -2.96 -15.46
CA ARG A 138 -11.21 -1.99 -15.78
C ARG A 138 -11.32 -0.70 -14.98
N ILE A 139 -12.52 -0.14 -14.83
CA ILE A 139 -12.77 1.03 -13.95
C ILE A 139 -12.34 0.72 -12.52
N THR A 140 -12.66 -0.48 -12.01
CA THR A 140 -12.24 -0.90 -10.67
C THR A 140 -10.72 -0.91 -10.53
N LYS A 141 -9.99 -1.37 -11.56
CA LYS A 141 -8.52 -1.35 -11.57
C LYS A 141 -7.95 0.07 -11.61
N ILE A 142 -8.55 0.96 -12.40
CA ILE A 142 -8.18 2.39 -12.42
C ILE A 142 -8.39 3.02 -11.05
N VAL A 143 -9.56 2.81 -10.43
CA VAL A 143 -9.87 3.35 -9.10
C VAL A 143 -8.88 2.86 -8.05
N LYS A 144 -8.52 1.58 -8.06
CA LYS A 144 -7.48 1.04 -7.16
C LYS A 144 -6.12 1.70 -7.40
N THR A 145 -5.76 1.95 -8.66
CA THR A 145 -4.50 2.60 -9.03
C THR A 145 -4.46 4.05 -8.56
N LEU A 146 -5.55 4.81 -8.75
CA LEU A 146 -5.67 6.18 -8.26
C LEU A 146 -5.59 6.27 -6.74
N LYS A 147 -6.20 5.32 -6.00
CA LYS A 147 -6.07 5.26 -4.53
C LYS A 147 -4.62 5.05 -4.09
N LYS A 148 -3.87 4.19 -4.76
CA LYS A 148 -2.44 3.99 -4.47
C LYS A 148 -1.63 5.27 -4.72
N ILE A 149 -1.93 6.00 -5.80
CA ILE A 149 -1.30 7.30 -6.07
C ILE A 149 -1.62 8.28 -4.94
N ASP A 150 -2.89 8.37 -4.52
CA ASP A 150 -3.34 9.28 -3.46
C ASP A 150 -2.66 8.99 -2.11
N GLU A 151 -2.55 7.71 -1.72
CA GLU A 151 -1.83 7.27 -0.52
C GLU A 151 -0.36 7.69 -0.56
N ARG A 152 0.31 7.52 -1.72
CA ARG A 152 1.72 7.90 -1.90
C ARG A 152 1.91 9.41 -1.83
N VAL A 153 1.09 10.19 -2.52
CA VAL A 153 1.14 11.66 -2.49
C VAL A 153 0.88 12.18 -1.08
N THR A 154 -0.12 11.65 -0.39
CA THR A 154 -0.44 12.02 1.00
C THR A 154 0.72 11.68 1.95
N GLY A 155 1.37 10.53 1.75
CA GLY A 155 2.58 10.16 2.48
C GLY A 155 3.72 11.16 2.27
N LEU A 156 4.01 11.55 1.02
CA LEU A 156 5.03 12.55 0.72
C LEU A 156 4.75 13.91 1.36
N VAL A 157 3.51 14.40 1.26
CA VAL A 157 3.10 15.66 1.89
C VAL A 157 3.30 15.60 3.40
N SER A 158 2.93 14.48 4.04
CA SER A 158 3.10 14.29 5.49
C SER A 158 4.58 14.28 5.90
N MET A 159 5.46 13.69 5.10
CA MET A 159 6.91 13.68 5.32
C MET A 159 7.52 15.08 5.19
N ILE A 160 7.07 15.89 4.23
CA ILE A 160 7.55 17.26 3.99
C ILE A 160 7.07 18.21 5.10
N GLU A 161 5.82 18.07 5.56
CA GLU A 161 5.26 18.90 6.63
C GLU A 161 5.81 18.56 8.03
N GLY A 162 6.73 17.60 8.14
CA GLY A 162 7.30 17.16 9.42
C GLY A 162 6.28 16.46 10.33
N ARG A 163 5.09 16.13 9.81
CA ARG A 163 4.07 15.35 10.50
C ARG A 163 4.36 13.86 10.31
N VAL A 164 5.42 13.36 10.95
CA VAL A 164 5.66 11.91 11.02
C VAL A 164 4.66 11.30 12.01
N ASN A 165 3.41 11.18 11.58
CA ASN A 165 2.39 10.37 12.22
C ASN A 165 1.82 9.43 11.15
N ALA A 166 2.57 8.40 10.79
CA ALA A 166 2.07 7.08 10.42
C ALA A 166 3.21 6.30 9.77
N VAL A 167 3.58 5.20 10.44
CA VAL A 167 4.21 4.07 9.76
C VAL A 167 3.17 3.56 8.76
N PRO A 168 3.44 3.52 7.45
CA PRO A 168 2.55 2.82 6.54
C PRO A 168 2.63 1.34 6.93
N ASP A 169 1.46 0.75 7.15
CA ASP A 169 1.32 -0.67 7.48
C ASP A 169 2.02 -1.47 6.37
N GLN A 170 3.19 -2.04 6.68
CA GLN A 170 3.81 -3.03 5.82
C GLN A 170 2.94 -4.29 5.96
N GLU A 171 1.85 -4.34 5.22
CA GLU A 171 1.23 -5.62 4.89
C GLU A 171 2.29 -6.44 4.16
N HIS A 172 2.96 -7.30 4.92
CA HIS A 172 3.58 -8.49 4.40
C HIS A 172 2.51 -9.24 3.62
N ALA A 173 2.51 -9.07 2.30
CA ALA A 173 1.69 -9.83 1.38
C ALA A 173 2.17 -11.30 1.38
N SER A 174 1.75 -12.06 2.39
CA SER A 174 1.78 -13.51 2.39
C SER A 174 0.44 -14.03 1.89
N ALA A 175 0.23 -13.94 0.57
CA ALA A 175 -0.69 -14.81 -0.17
C ALA A 175 -0.39 -14.66 -1.67
N PRO A 176 -0.36 -15.75 -2.45
CA PRO A 176 -0.06 -15.66 -3.87
C PRO A 176 -1.20 -14.92 -4.57
N ALA A 177 -0.90 -13.74 -5.10
CA ALA A 177 -1.76 -12.93 -5.96
C ALA A 177 -2.01 -13.57 -7.35
N THR A 178 -1.99 -14.89 -7.43
CA THR A 178 -1.97 -15.67 -8.67
C THR A 178 -3.35 -15.87 -9.29
N LEU A 179 -4.45 -15.48 -8.63
CA LEU A 179 -5.82 -15.80 -9.07
C LEU A 179 -6.74 -14.58 -9.30
N LEU A 180 -6.21 -13.36 -9.38
CA LEU A 180 -7.01 -12.15 -9.62
C LEU A 180 -6.59 -11.38 -10.89
N ASN A 181 -6.09 -12.10 -11.89
CA ASN A 181 -5.94 -11.55 -13.23
C ASN A 181 -7.29 -11.63 -13.94
N GLY A 182 -7.93 -10.48 -14.19
CA GLY A 182 -8.95 -10.39 -15.23
C GLY A 182 -8.34 -10.73 -16.62
N PRO A 183 -9.16 -10.80 -17.68
CA PRO A 183 -8.67 -11.10 -19.02
C PRO A 183 -7.45 -10.24 -19.36
N ALA A 184 -6.38 -10.90 -19.80
CA ALA A 184 -5.15 -10.21 -20.15
C ALA A 184 -5.38 -9.22 -21.30
N LEU A 185 -4.59 -8.14 -21.33
CA LEU A 185 -4.56 -7.23 -22.47
C LEU A 185 -4.36 -8.03 -23.78
N PRO A 186 -4.92 -7.62 -24.93
CA PRO A 186 -4.87 -8.40 -26.18
C PRO A 186 -3.45 -8.83 -26.58
N GLN A 187 -2.45 -7.98 -26.34
CA GLN A 187 -1.03 -8.28 -26.56
C GLN A 187 -0.43 -9.37 -25.65
N ASN A 188 -1.07 -9.69 -24.52
CA ASN A 188 -0.65 -10.70 -23.53
C ASN A 188 -1.73 -11.78 -23.31
N ALA A 189 -2.78 -11.81 -24.13
CA ALA A 189 -3.83 -12.82 -24.04
C ALA A 189 -3.27 -14.15 -24.55
N ILE A 190 -3.35 -15.18 -23.71
CA ILE A 190 -3.13 -16.56 -24.14
C ILE A 190 -4.14 -16.84 -25.27
N SER A 191 -3.65 -17.36 -26.38
CA SER A 191 -4.51 -17.67 -27.53
C SER A 191 -5.40 -18.88 -27.21
N GLN A 192 -6.58 -18.96 -27.83
CA GLN A 192 -7.48 -20.10 -27.62
C GLN A 192 -6.80 -21.43 -27.98
N ASP A 193 -5.92 -21.43 -28.98
CA ASP A 193 -5.12 -22.60 -29.37
C ASP A 193 -4.16 -23.06 -28.26
N ASP A 194 -3.67 -22.13 -27.44
CA ASP A 194 -2.80 -22.45 -26.30
C ASP A 194 -3.61 -22.93 -25.09
N ILE A 195 -4.85 -22.45 -24.91
CA ILE A 195 -5.81 -22.96 -23.91
C ILE A 195 -6.16 -24.41 -24.22
N ASP A 196 -6.46 -24.70 -25.49
CA ASP A 196 -6.85 -26.04 -25.93
C ASP A 196 -5.69 -27.03 -25.78
N LYS A 197 -4.44 -26.60 -26.02
CA LYS A 197 -3.23 -27.42 -25.75
C LYS A 197 -3.04 -27.70 -24.26
N LEU A 198 -3.16 -26.67 -23.42
CA LEU A 198 -3.03 -26.85 -21.97
C LEU A 198 -4.09 -27.81 -21.42
N LEU A 199 -5.34 -27.69 -21.87
CA LEU A 199 -6.41 -28.61 -21.47
C LEU A 199 -6.19 -30.04 -21.98
N ALA A 200 -5.68 -30.20 -23.21
CA ALA A 200 -5.34 -31.51 -23.75
C ALA A 200 -4.16 -32.19 -23.02
N GLU A 201 -3.22 -31.44 -22.46
CA GLU A 201 -2.15 -31.96 -21.60
C GLU A 201 -2.67 -32.42 -20.23
N PHE A 202 -3.73 -31.78 -19.70
CA PHE A 202 -4.37 -32.20 -18.44
C PHE A 202 -5.20 -33.48 -18.56
N ASP A 203 -5.78 -33.76 -19.73
CA ASP A 203 -6.56 -34.99 -19.99
C ASP A 203 -5.69 -36.24 -20.24
N GLN A 204 -4.37 -36.09 -20.34
CA GLN A 204 -3.42 -37.19 -20.57
C GLN A 204 -2.77 -37.76 -19.28
N ASN A 205 -3.23 -37.34 -18.09
CA ASN A 205 -2.69 -37.78 -16.80
C ASN A 205 -3.74 -38.44 -15.89
#